data_AF-A0A4Q3VZW0-F1
#
_entry.id   AF-A0A4Q3VZW0-F1
#
_cell.length_a   1.000
_cell.length_b   1.000
_cell.length_c   1.000
_cell.angle_alpha   90.00
_cell.angle_beta   90.00
_cell.angle_gamma   90.00
#
_symmetry.space_group_name_H-M   'P 1'
#
loop_
_entity.id
_entity.type
_entity.pdbx_description
1 polymer ?
#
loop_
_entity_poly.entity_id
_entity_poly.type
_entity_poly.pdbx_seq_one_letter_code
_entity_poly.pdbx_strand_id
1 'polypeptide(L)'
;MTAPPAQVVYANRKALQLYRTTLDEIYGIPMRDLTTAETPEAIREPCREMFEPGGPDFELHGIDSPYYALRRDGSNFRAIIKAEKFVSPTGPFVTVALHEFMDDAHAVLDSLSKPLEPSEA
;
A
#
# COMPACT_ATOMS: atom_id res chain seq x y z
N MET A 1 9.36 25.49 10.94
CA MET A 1 8.51 24.99 9.85
C MET A 1 8.67 23.49 9.80
N THR A 2 7.61 22.73 10.04
CA THR A 2 7.59 21.27 9.84
C THR A 2 7.67 20.99 8.33
N ALA A 3 8.52 20.04 7.93
CA ALA A 3 8.62 19.67 6.51
C ALA A 3 7.29 19.07 6.02
N PRO A 4 6.93 19.29 4.74
CA PRO A 4 5.68 18.80 4.19
C PRO A 4 5.64 17.26 4.21
N PRO A 5 4.45 16.65 4.36
CA PRO A 5 4.30 15.19 4.36
C PRO A 5 4.77 14.60 3.01
N ALA A 6 5.19 13.34 3.00
CA ALA A 6 5.57 12.65 1.76
C ALA A 6 4.40 12.63 0.77
N GLN A 7 4.62 13.19 -0.42
CA GLN A 7 3.64 13.29 -1.50
C GLN A 7 4.04 12.39 -2.67
N VAL A 8 3.06 11.91 -3.42
CA VAL A 8 3.30 11.13 -4.63
C VAL A 8 3.87 12.02 -5.72
N VAL A 9 5.11 11.77 -6.12
CA VAL A 9 5.77 12.46 -7.24
C VAL A 9 5.90 11.56 -8.49
N TYR A 10 5.73 10.25 -8.31
CA TYR A 10 5.77 9.25 -9.36
C TYR A 10 4.98 8.01 -8.93
N ALA A 11 4.29 7.38 -9.87
CA ALA A 11 3.67 6.08 -9.70
C ALA A 11 3.84 5.27 -10.99
N ASN A 12 4.25 4.01 -10.87
CA ASN A 12 4.32 3.13 -12.03
C ASN A 12 2.91 2.69 -12.48
N ARG A 13 2.81 2.12 -13.68
CA ARG A 13 1.53 1.66 -14.25
C ARG A 13 0.76 0.70 -13.35
N LYS A 14 1.45 -0.18 -12.61
CA LYS A 14 0.80 -1.16 -11.72
C LYS A 14 0.21 -0.50 -10.48
N ALA A 15 0.90 0.47 -9.88
CA ALA A 15 0.36 1.28 -8.78
C ALA A 15 -0.88 2.06 -9.24
N LEU A 16 -0.83 2.69 -10.42
CA LEU A 16 -1.97 3.39 -11.01
C LEU A 16 -3.19 2.47 -11.21
N GLN A 17 -2.96 1.23 -11.66
CA GLN A 17 -4.01 0.22 -11.78
C GLN A 17 -4.60 -0.19 -10.43
N LEU A 18 -3.77 -0.38 -9.40
CA LEU A 18 -4.22 -0.74 -8.05
C LEU A 18 -5.12 0.33 -7.44
N TYR A 19 -4.70 1.59 -7.54
CA TYR A 19 -5.46 2.74 -7.04
C TYR A 19 -6.61 3.16 -7.96
N ARG A 20 -6.72 2.57 -9.16
CA ARG A 20 -7.70 2.92 -10.21
C ARG A 20 -7.72 4.41 -10.51
N THR A 21 -6.53 4.96 -10.77
CA THR A 21 -6.31 6.40 -10.96
C THR A 21 -5.28 6.65 -12.06
N THR A 22 -5.18 7.89 -12.51
CA THR A 22 -4.11 8.36 -13.39
C THR A 22 -2.99 9.04 -12.60
N LEU A 23 -1.83 9.26 -13.24
CA LEU A 23 -0.71 9.98 -12.63
C LEU A 23 -1.11 11.41 -12.24
N ASP A 24 -1.83 12.11 -13.11
CA ASP A 24 -2.26 13.50 -12.89
C ASP A 24 -3.21 13.62 -11.69
N GLU A 25 -4.01 12.58 -11.43
CA GLU A 25 -4.95 12.56 -10.31
C GLU A 25 -4.30 12.20 -8.96
N ILE A 26 -3.22 11.40 -8.98
CA ILE A 26 -2.54 10.96 -7.74
C ILE A 26 -1.33 11.85 -7.39
N TYR A 27 -0.79 12.58 -8.36
CA TYR A 27 0.36 13.46 -8.17
C TYR A 27 0.08 14.52 -7.08
N GLY A 28 1.02 14.71 -6.17
CA GLY A 28 0.92 15.64 -5.06
C GLY A 28 0.03 15.18 -3.90
N ILE A 29 -0.69 14.05 -4.03
CA ILE A 29 -1.47 13.50 -2.93
C ILE A 29 -0.52 13.01 -1.83
N PRO A 30 -0.74 13.39 -0.55
CA PRO A 30 0.00 12.84 0.58
C PRO A 30 -0.23 11.32 0.70
N MET A 31 0.83 10.53 0.87
CA MET A 31 0.71 9.06 0.97
C MET A 31 -0.23 8.62 2.11
N ARG A 32 -0.27 9.37 3.21
CA ARG A 32 -1.19 9.10 4.34
C ARG A 32 -2.67 9.19 3.95
N ASP A 33 -3.00 10.01 2.96
CA ASP A 33 -4.38 10.20 2.50
C ASP A 33 -4.84 9.06 1.57
N LEU A 34 -3.91 8.19 1.15
CA LEU A 34 -4.19 6.95 0.41
C LEU A 34 -4.45 5.74 1.32
N THR A 35 -4.56 5.97 2.64
CA THR A 35 -4.91 4.96 3.65
C THR A 35 -6.31 5.20 4.20
N THR A 36 -7.05 4.13 4.48
CA THR A 36 -8.43 4.24 4.98
C THR A 36 -8.46 4.35 6.51
N ALA A 37 -9.58 4.84 7.06
CA ALA A 37 -9.85 4.80 8.50
C ALA A 37 -10.11 3.36 9.02
N GLU A 38 -10.39 2.41 8.11
CA GLU A 38 -10.53 0.98 8.44
C GLU A 38 -9.18 0.31 8.73
N THR A 39 -8.07 0.98 8.37
CA THR A 39 -6.74 0.50 8.75
C THR A 39 -6.57 0.66 10.27
N PRO A 40 -6.23 -0.42 11.01
CA PRO A 40 -5.98 -0.35 12.45
C PRO A 40 -4.98 0.76 12.79
N GLU A 41 -5.21 1.49 13.89
CA GLU A 41 -4.32 2.60 14.31
C GLU A 41 -2.88 2.12 14.53
N ALA A 42 -2.70 0.89 15.03
CA ALA A 42 -1.42 0.22 15.19
C ALA A 42 -0.62 0.04 13.88
N ILE A 43 -1.29 0.20 12.73
CA ILE A 43 -0.71 0.15 11.39
C ILE A 43 -0.61 1.57 10.80
N ARG A 44 -1.57 2.45 11.08
CA ARG A 44 -1.55 3.86 10.65
C ARG A 44 -0.40 4.65 11.26
N GLU A 45 -0.06 4.43 12.54
CA GLU A 45 1.06 5.11 13.20
C GLU A 45 2.42 4.78 12.56
N PRO A 46 2.80 3.50 12.35
CA PRO A 46 4.01 3.16 11.61
C PRO A 46 4.05 3.75 10.20
N CYS A 47 2.93 3.73 9.46
CA CYS A 47 2.83 4.42 8.16
C CYS A 47 3.13 5.92 8.30
N ARG A 48 2.57 6.58 9.31
CA ARG A 48 2.75 8.02 9.53
C ARG A 48 4.21 8.35 9.79
N GLU A 49 4.86 7.65 10.72
CA GLU A 49 6.30 7.82 11.04
C GLU A 49 7.20 7.57 9.82
N MET A 50 6.87 6.56 9.03
CA MET A 50 7.55 6.23 7.78
C MET A 50 7.41 7.33 6.71
N PHE A 51 6.38 8.17 6.76
CA PHE A 51 6.19 9.29 5.83
C PHE A 51 6.50 10.66 6.44
N GLU A 52 6.90 10.71 7.71
CA GLU A 52 7.33 11.92 8.39
C GLU A 52 8.83 12.23 8.18
N PRO A 53 9.19 13.53 8.09
CA PRO A 53 10.56 13.98 7.97
C PRO A 53 11.32 13.77 9.29
N GLY A 54 12.44 13.04 9.26
CA GLY A 54 13.30 12.82 10.43
C GLY A 54 13.62 11.35 10.77
N GLY A 55 13.11 10.38 10.00
CA GLY A 55 13.56 8.98 10.10
C GLY A 55 14.95 8.76 9.49
N PRO A 56 15.62 7.64 9.80
CA PRO A 56 16.95 7.33 9.27
C PRO A 56 16.97 7.24 7.74
N ASP A 57 18.13 7.58 7.15
CA ASP A 57 18.33 7.74 5.70
C ASP A 57 18.17 6.45 4.89
N PHE A 58 18.19 5.29 5.56
CA PHE A 58 17.97 3.97 4.97
C PHE A 58 17.38 3.02 6.01
N GLU A 59 16.07 2.82 5.96
CA GLU A 59 15.38 1.81 6.77
C GLU A 59 14.24 1.21 5.94
N LEU A 60 14.24 -0.12 5.81
CA LEU A 60 13.14 -0.85 5.20
C LEU A 60 12.05 -1.02 6.25
N HIS A 61 10.97 -0.28 6.10
CA HIS A 61 9.79 -0.49 6.92
C HIS A 61 8.78 -1.31 6.11
N GLY A 62 8.56 -2.54 6.56
CA GLY A 62 7.52 -3.42 6.05
C GLY A 62 6.35 -3.47 7.01
N ILE A 63 5.13 -3.35 6.50
CA ILE A 63 3.93 -3.70 7.26
C ILE A 63 3.50 -5.07 6.78
N ASP A 64 3.93 -6.12 7.49
CA ASP A 64 3.63 -7.51 7.14
C ASP A 64 2.15 -7.88 7.40
N SER A 65 1.39 -6.98 8.04
CA SER A 65 -0.06 -7.08 8.18
C SER A 65 -0.75 -6.28 7.06
N PRO A 66 -1.74 -6.85 6.36
CA PRO A 66 -2.43 -6.12 5.30
C PRO A 66 -3.14 -4.88 5.86
N TYR A 67 -2.84 -3.72 5.28
CA TYR A 67 -3.53 -2.47 5.57
C TYR A 67 -4.53 -2.15 4.44
N TYR A 68 -5.54 -1.36 4.75
CA TYR A 68 -6.55 -0.96 3.77
C TYR A 68 -6.12 0.34 3.09
N ALA A 69 -5.83 0.23 1.79
CA ALA A 69 -5.58 1.34 0.91
C ALA A 69 -6.88 1.79 0.24
N LEU A 70 -7.03 3.11 0.07
CA LEU A 70 -8.22 3.72 -0.52
C LEU A 70 -8.00 3.92 -2.03
N ARG A 71 -8.83 3.28 -2.86
CA ARG A 71 -8.87 3.55 -4.30
C ARG A 71 -9.57 4.88 -4.58
N ARG A 72 -9.37 5.44 -5.77
CA ARG A 72 -9.99 6.72 -6.15
C ARG A 72 -11.52 6.64 -6.25
N ASP A 73 -12.05 5.47 -6.60
CA ASP A 73 -13.50 5.20 -6.64
C ASP A 73 -14.13 5.04 -5.25
N GLY A 74 -13.35 5.19 -4.17
CA GLY A 74 -13.80 5.04 -2.79
C GLY A 74 -13.85 3.59 -2.31
N SER A 75 -13.54 2.60 -3.16
CA SER A 75 -13.40 1.21 -2.74
C SER A 75 -12.07 0.97 -2.03
N ASN A 76 -12.04 -0.03 -1.17
CA ASN A 76 -10.83 -0.41 -0.44
C ASN A 76 -10.13 -1.59 -1.11
N PHE A 77 -8.82 -1.67 -0.93
CA PHE A 77 -8.04 -2.88 -1.19
C PHE A 77 -7.04 -3.12 -0.08
N ARG A 78 -6.70 -4.39 0.12
CA ARG A 78 -5.67 -4.76 1.08
C ARG A 78 -4.32 -4.79 0.40
N ALA A 79 -3.31 -4.27 1.06
CA ALA A 79 -1.95 -4.34 0.58
C ALA A 79 -0.96 -4.52 1.72
N ILE A 80 0.20 -5.04 1.38
CA ILE A 80 1.42 -4.97 2.18
C ILE A 80 2.27 -3.84 1.58
N ILE A 81 2.67 -2.86 2.41
CA ILE A 81 3.62 -1.82 2.03
C ILE A 81 5.02 -2.28 2.45
N LYS A 82 5.97 -2.06 1.57
CA LYS A 82 7.38 -1.88 1.93
C LYS A 82 7.81 -0.49 1.50
N ALA A 83 8.40 0.29 2.39
CA ALA A 83 8.96 1.57 2.03
C ALA A 83 10.43 1.69 2.42
N GLU A 84 11.14 2.48 1.65
CA GLU A 84 12.57 2.74 1.82
C GLU A 84 12.81 4.24 1.61
N LYS A 85 13.34 4.90 2.65
CA LYS A 85 13.79 6.28 2.57
C LYS A 85 15.17 6.33 1.91
N PHE A 86 15.42 7.36 1.11
CA PHE A 86 16.75 7.66 0.58
C PHE A 86 16.91 9.16 0.34
N VAL A 87 18.13 9.68 0.41
CA VAL A 87 18.43 11.09 0.13
C VAL A 87 18.99 11.23 -1.28
N SER A 88 18.39 12.10 -2.08
CA SER A 88 18.87 12.47 -3.41
C SER A 88 19.44 13.90 -3.41
N PRO A 89 20.14 14.32 -4.49
CA PRO A 89 20.60 15.71 -4.61
C PRO A 89 19.50 16.78 -4.56
N THR A 90 18.24 16.41 -4.84
CA THR A 90 17.09 17.32 -4.82
C THR A 90 16.30 17.25 -3.51
N GLY A 91 16.69 16.39 -2.57
CA GLY A 91 16.04 16.22 -1.27
C GLY A 91 15.76 14.75 -0.91
N PRO A 92 15.10 14.51 0.23
CA PRO A 92 14.70 13.18 0.68
C PRO A 92 13.54 12.64 -0.15
N PHE A 93 13.60 11.35 -0.47
CA PHE A 93 12.57 10.59 -1.18
C PHE A 93 12.22 9.33 -0.40
N VAL A 94 11.03 8.79 -0.68
CA VAL A 94 10.58 7.51 -0.16
C VAL A 94 10.12 6.68 -1.36
N THR A 95 10.71 5.49 -1.54
CA THR A 95 10.12 4.50 -2.45
C THR A 95 9.09 3.70 -1.68
N VAL A 96 7.97 3.38 -2.34
CA VAL A 96 6.90 2.57 -1.76
C VAL A 96 6.58 1.45 -2.73
N ALA A 97 6.80 0.22 -2.29
CA ALA A 97 6.36 -0.99 -2.96
C ALA A 97 5.04 -1.46 -2.37
N LEU A 98 4.05 -1.66 -3.24
CA LEU A 98 2.73 -2.14 -2.89
C LEU A 98 2.53 -3.55 -3.41
N HIS A 99 2.20 -4.45 -2.49
CA HIS A 99 1.80 -5.81 -2.80
C HIS A 99 0.33 -5.98 -2.46
N GLU A 100 -0.53 -6.09 -3.47
CA GLU A 100 -1.95 -6.38 -3.24
C GLU A 100 -2.09 -7.70 -2.49
N PHE A 101 -2.79 -7.65 -1.37
CA PHE A 101 -3.09 -8.79 -0.54
C PHE A 101 -4.49 -9.30 -0.89
N MET A 102 -4.53 -10.42 -1.60
CA MET A 102 -5.75 -11.18 -1.81
C MET A 102 -5.86 -12.21 -0.69
N ASP A 103 -6.63 -11.88 0.33
CA ASP A 103 -7.07 -12.91 1.28
C ASP A 103 -7.87 -13.94 0.49
N ASP A 104 -7.65 -15.21 0.81
CA ASP A 104 -8.20 -16.38 0.14
C ASP A 104 -7.60 -16.78 -1.21
N ALA A 105 -6.35 -16.45 -1.55
CA ALA A 105 -5.66 -17.32 -2.51
C ALA A 105 -5.63 -18.77 -1.98
N HIS A 106 -5.38 -18.95 -0.67
CA HIS A 106 -5.41 -20.26 -0.03
C HIS A 106 -6.82 -20.84 0.10
N ALA A 107 -7.83 -20.11 0.57
CA ALA A 107 -9.18 -20.69 0.64
C ALA A 107 -9.82 -20.93 -0.74
N VAL A 108 -9.52 -20.11 -1.75
CA VAL A 108 -9.92 -20.38 -3.14
C VAL A 108 -9.18 -21.62 -3.67
N LEU A 109 -7.85 -21.73 -3.50
CA LEU A 109 -7.11 -22.92 -3.90
C LEU A 109 -7.59 -24.18 -3.16
N ASP A 110 -7.88 -24.09 -1.87
CA ASP A 110 -8.42 -25.18 -1.06
C ASP A 110 -9.84 -25.56 -1.51
N SER A 111 -10.67 -24.58 -1.89
CA SER A 111 -12.00 -24.83 -2.45
C SER A 111 -11.95 -25.51 -3.83
N LEU A 112 -10.94 -25.19 -4.64
CA LEU A 112 -10.69 -25.82 -5.95
C LEU A 112 -10.03 -27.20 -5.84
N SER A 113 -9.46 -27.53 -4.68
CA SER A 113 -8.80 -28.81 -4.40
C SER A 113 -9.76 -29.89 -3.87
N LYS A 114 -11.05 -29.56 -3.67
CA LYS A 114 -12.04 -30.56 -3.25
C LYS A 114 -12.26 -31.56 -4.39
N PRO A 115 -12.07 -32.88 -4.16
CA PRO A 115 -12.37 -33.88 -5.17
C PRO A 115 -13.86 -33.80 -5.53
N LEU A 116 -14.16 -33.87 -6.83
CA LEU A 116 -15.54 -34.03 -7.32
C LEU A 116 -16.09 -35.31 -6.69
N GLU A 117 -17.06 -35.19 -5.79
CA GLU A 117 -17.74 -36.38 -5.28
C GLU A 117 -18.38 -37.09 -6.48
N PRO A 118 -18.18 -38.42 -6.61
CA PRO A 118 -18.82 -39.16 -7.68
C PRO A 118 -20.33 -39.02 -7.50
N SER A 119 -20.98 -38.45 -8.51
CA SER A 119 -22.45 -38.46 -8.61
C SER A 119 -22.93 -39.89 -8.46
N GLU A 120 -23.64 -40.19 -7.37
CA GLU A 120 -24.33 -41.48 -7.23
C GLU A 120 -25.31 -41.61 -8.41
N ALA A 121 -25.14 -42.71 -9.15
CA ALA A 121 -25.95 -43.10 -10.30
C ALA A 121 -26.88 -44.26 -9.92
#